data_AF-A0A4R0Z2B4-F1
#
_entry.id   AF-A0A4R0Z2B4-F1
#
_cell.length_a   1.000
_cell.length_b   1.000
_cell.length_c   1.000
_cell.angle_alpha   90.00
_cell.angle_beta   90.00
_cell.angle_gamma   90.00
#
_symmetry.space_group_name_H-M   'P 1'
#
loop_
_entity.id
_entity.type
_entity.pdbx_description
1 polymer ?
#
loop_
_entity_poly.entity_id
_entity_poly.type
_entity_poly.pdbx_seq_one_letter_code
_entity_poly.pdbx_strand_id
1 'polypeptide(L)'
;MHVSERLLQLYADMNATTRIKLQDAIKQNLGDGKSLAVSFEELTGTTDPTFSTEAKSAADFASWIKDGKKDATFLPYYVSLLEMHEDVFHKESTVPKPTPVDKTSVNEVPLVDQTMVSVPEPPVVETPTPEAKSSAAKPRYMPEAPVPSRAERAKYHRTIEPARPRRKSGKWIGVLFILVLFIGGGYIGYPYVMDLLEPKQEAQVVEETPQPDPEPVVQDPETNYVWLASKNVNLVSEPNGATVTYIGDIGDRYEVVKEQDEHVEVNLDGTTAWAPLDSVTTDWPTGDLTDSALLDWVNANLNNEWLGESIPDFFAMNEAALTETIGAPYGRETDALNAYTFYNGGFFVIQDDKVHAIDWTNTQTTREAFSPLGEAVLETDDAVVYESETYSLRLFEGTNGQTRVRLTEK
;
A
#
# COMPACT_ATOMS: atom_id res chain seq x y z
N MET A 1 -1.69 0.20 -8.31
CA MET A 1 -1.16 -0.50 -7.12
C MET A 1 0.29 -0.09 -6.97
N HIS A 2 0.61 0.55 -5.85
CA HIS A 2 1.95 0.92 -5.47
C HIS A 2 2.75 -0.33 -5.09
N VAL A 3 4.07 -0.30 -5.28
CA VAL A 3 4.91 -1.50 -5.09
C VAL A 3 4.92 -1.96 -3.62
N SER A 4 4.83 -1.02 -2.67
CA SER A 4 4.70 -1.31 -1.22
C SER A 4 3.36 -1.95 -0.85
N GLU A 5 2.25 -1.56 -1.49
CA GLU A 5 0.92 -2.18 -1.27
C GLU A 5 0.91 -3.63 -1.76
N ARG A 6 1.50 -3.86 -2.95
CA ARG A 6 1.64 -5.20 -3.49
C ARG A 6 2.52 -6.08 -2.59
N LEU A 7 3.55 -5.49 -1.98
CA LEU A 7 4.37 -6.18 -1.00
C LEU A 7 3.52 -6.59 0.22
N LEU A 8 2.71 -5.69 0.80
CA LEU A 8 1.78 -6.01 1.91
C LEU A 8 0.87 -7.19 1.56
N GLN A 9 0.25 -7.17 0.38
CA GLN A 9 -0.58 -8.28 -0.08
C GLN A 9 0.21 -9.59 -0.18
N LEU A 10 1.41 -9.58 -0.77
CA LEU A 10 2.25 -10.77 -0.87
C LEU A 10 2.74 -11.27 0.51
N TYR A 11 2.88 -10.40 1.51
CA TYR A 11 3.14 -10.79 2.91
C TYR A 11 1.93 -11.41 3.61
N ALA A 12 0.71 -11.05 3.21
CA ALA A 12 -0.52 -11.72 3.67
C ALA A 12 -0.72 -13.07 2.96
N ASP A 13 -0.49 -13.13 1.64
CA ASP A 13 -0.75 -14.31 0.81
C ASP A 13 0.35 -15.39 0.94
N MET A 14 1.63 -15.03 1.07
CA MET A 14 2.74 -16.00 1.13
C MET A 14 3.19 -16.29 2.56
N ASN A 15 3.38 -17.57 2.91
CA ASN A 15 3.90 -17.94 4.23
C ASN A 15 5.36 -17.49 4.46
N ALA A 16 5.70 -17.25 5.73
CA ALA A 16 7.02 -16.75 6.14
C ALA A 16 8.19 -17.66 5.70
N THR A 17 8.03 -18.98 5.72
CA THR A 17 9.07 -19.94 5.29
C THR A 17 9.41 -19.77 3.80
N THR A 18 8.41 -19.59 2.94
CA THR A 18 8.59 -19.32 1.51
C THR A 18 9.32 -17.98 1.30
N ARG A 19 8.95 -16.93 2.03
CA ARG A 19 9.61 -15.62 1.95
C ARG A 19 11.07 -15.67 2.40
N ILE A 20 11.38 -16.38 3.49
CA ILE A 20 12.75 -16.56 4.00
C ILE A 20 13.59 -17.35 2.99
N LYS A 21 13.09 -18.47 2.46
CA LYS A 21 13.76 -19.24 1.40
C LYS A 21 14.07 -18.37 0.18
N LEU A 22 13.12 -17.54 -0.26
CA LEU A 22 13.33 -16.63 -1.37
C LEU A 22 14.41 -15.58 -1.05
N GLN A 23 14.38 -14.98 0.15
CA GLN A 23 15.42 -14.05 0.58
C GLN A 23 16.80 -14.70 0.62
N ASP A 24 16.90 -15.97 1.01
CA ASP A 24 18.17 -16.70 1.04
C ASP A 24 18.65 -17.08 -0.38
N ALA A 25 17.75 -17.49 -1.27
CA ALA A 25 18.05 -17.67 -2.70
C ALA A 25 18.56 -16.38 -3.36
N ILE A 26 17.95 -15.22 -3.03
CA ILE A 26 18.41 -13.90 -3.48
C ILE A 26 19.82 -13.58 -2.95
N LYS A 27 20.07 -13.76 -1.65
CA LYS A 27 21.41 -13.54 -1.06
C LYS A 27 22.45 -14.43 -1.73
N GLN A 28 22.14 -15.72 -1.90
CA GLN A 28 23.04 -16.68 -2.55
C GLN A 28 23.30 -16.31 -4.01
N ASN A 29 22.30 -15.82 -4.74
CA ASN A 29 22.46 -15.45 -6.14
C ASN A 29 23.24 -14.13 -6.31
N LEU A 30 22.97 -13.11 -5.49
CA LEU A 30 23.69 -11.83 -5.56
C LEU A 30 25.17 -11.96 -5.16
N GLY A 31 25.47 -12.78 -4.15
CA GLY A 31 26.83 -13.04 -3.69
C GLY A 31 27.61 -11.75 -3.37
N ASP A 32 28.87 -11.70 -3.82
CA ASP A 32 29.75 -10.53 -3.61
C ASP A 32 29.53 -9.39 -4.63
N GLY A 33 28.60 -9.54 -5.59
CA GLY A 33 28.30 -8.49 -6.58
C GLY A 33 27.70 -9.02 -7.88
N LYS A 34 26.42 -8.74 -8.11
CA LYS A 34 25.67 -9.03 -9.34
C LYS A 34 24.62 -7.94 -9.57
N SER A 35 24.26 -7.66 -10.82
CA SER A 35 23.18 -6.71 -11.08
C SER A 35 21.81 -7.33 -10.83
N LEU A 36 20.82 -6.50 -10.47
CA LEU A 36 19.46 -7.00 -10.20
C LEU A 36 18.84 -7.63 -11.44
N ALA A 37 19.08 -7.07 -12.63
CA ALA A 37 18.61 -7.64 -13.89
C ALA A 37 19.17 -9.06 -14.15
N VAL A 38 20.49 -9.26 -13.96
CA VAL A 38 21.12 -10.59 -14.16
C VAL A 38 20.68 -11.56 -13.06
N SER A 39 20.55 -11.08 -11.82
CA SER A 39 20.08 -11.90 -10.71
C SER A 39 18.64 -12.37 -10.91
N PHE A 40 17.77 -11.51 -11.42
CA PHE A 40 16.39 -11.85 -11.76
C PHE A 40 16.36 -12.94 -12.84
N GLU A 41 17.05 -12.75 -13.97
CA GLU A 41 17.14 -13.74 -15.06
C GLU A 41 17.72 -15.08 -14.57
N GLU A 42 18.73 -15.05 -13.70
CA GLU A 42 19.28 -16.27 -13.11
C GLU A 42 18.31 -16.98 -12.15
N LEU A 43 17.44 -16.27 -11.44
CA LEU A 43 16.47 -16.86 -10.52
C LEU A 43 15.20 -17.35 -11.25
N THR A 44 14.59 -16.53 -12.11
CA THR A 44 13.31 -16.83 -12.78
C THR A 44 13.46 -17.45 -14.18
N GLY A 45 14.57 -17.17 -14.87
CA GLY A 45 14.70 -17.46 -16.30
C GLY A 45 14.04 -16.43 -17.23
N THR A 46 13.51 -15.33 -16.71
CA THR A 46 12.91 -14.23 -17.47
C THR A 46 13.75 -12.97 -17.39
N THR A 47 13.76 -12.16 -18.45
CA THR A 47 14.46 -10.87 -18.46
C THR A 47 13.46 -9.72 -18.25
N ASP A 48 13.82 -8.78 -17.37
CA ASP A 48 13.10 -7.52 -17.20
C ASP A 48 14.09 -6.34 -17.33
N PRO A 49 13.91 -5.45 -18.33
CA PRO A 49 14.82 -4.33 -18.58
C PRO A 49 14.63 -3.16 -17.60
N THR A 50 13.67 -3.22 -16.67
CA THR A 50 13.44 -2.18 -15.66
C THR A 50 14.38 -2.29 -14.46
N PHE A 51 14.96 -3.48 -14.19
CA PHE A 51 15.88 -3.68 -13.08
C PHE A 51 17.25 -3.06 -13.32
N SER A 52 17.88 -2.61 -12.22
CA SER A 52 19.18 -1.95 -12.28
C SER A 52 20.27 -2.88 -12.81
N THR A 53 21.09 -2.35 -13.71
CA THR A 53 22.32 -2.98 -14.21
C THR A 53 23.54 -2.67 -13.32
N GLU A 54 23.38 -1.84 -12.29
CA GLU A 54 24.40 -1.63 -11.26
C GLU A 54 24.59 -2.89 -10.42
N ALA A 55 25.84 -3.19 -10.04
CA ALA A 55 26.13 -4.31 -9.16
C ALA A 55 25.60 -4.06 -7.73
N LYS A 56 24.95 -5.08 -7.17
CA LYS A 56 24.47 -5.17 -5.79
C LYS A 56 24.99 -6.46 -5.18
N SER A 57 25.26 -6.46 -3.88
CA SER A 57 25.72 -7.64 -3.14
C SER A 57 24.64 -8.22 -2.23
N ALA A 58 24.86 -9.43 -1.73
CA ALA A 58 24.08 -10.03 -0.67
C ALA A 58 24.09 -9.18 0.61
N ALA A 59 25.18 -8.47 0.88
CA ALA A 59 25.30 -7.55 2.01
C ALA A 59 24.41 -6.31 1.81
N ASP A 60 24.40 -5.72 0.60
CA ASP A 60 23.51 -4.60 0.28
C ASP A 60 22.04 -4.99 0.43
N PHE A 61 21.66 -6.19 -0.04
CA PHE A 61 20.29 -6.71 0.10
C PHE A 61 19.91 -6.99 1.56
N ALA A 62 20.81 -7.60 2.35
CA ALA A 62 20.59 -7.84 3.77
C ALA A 62 20.45 -6.54 4.57
N SER A 63 21.30 -5.53 4.27
CA SER A 63 21.17 -4.18 4.82
C SER A 63 19.89 -3.49 4.35
N TRP A 64 19.48 -3.67 3.09
CA TRP A 64 18.23 -3.11 2.56
C TRP A 64 17.00 -3.65 3.30
N ILE A 65 16.94 -4.96 3.57
CA ILE A 65 15.89 -5.56 4.40
C ILE A 65 15.90 -4.94 5.80
N LYS A 66 17.06 -4.95 6.47
CA LYS A 66 17.20 -4.55 7.88
C LYS A 66 16.99 -3.05 8.13
N ASP A 67 17.59 -2.20 7.30
CA ASP A 67 17.76 -0.77 7.56
C ASP A 67 16.65 0.10 6.91
N GLY A 68 15.51 -0.50 6.58
CA GLY A 68 14.32 0.20 6.09
C GLY A 68 14.39 0.63 4.62
N LYS A 69 14.89 -0.25 3.75
CA LYS A 69 14.67 -0.23 2.30
C LYS A 69 15.09 1.03 1.52
N LYS A 70 16.09 1.77 2.02
CA LYS A 70 16.57 3.06 1.49
C LYS A 70 17.05 3.05 0.02
N ASP A 71 17.39 1.89 -0.52
CA ASP A 71 17.68 1.72 -1.95
C ASP A 71 16.39 1.30 -2.69
N ALA A 72 15.79 2.26 -3.39
CA ALA A 72 14.53 2.07 -4.12
C ALA A 72 14.61 1.04 -5.27
N THR A 73 15.80 0.56 -5.66
CA THR A 73 15.95 -0.42 -6.74
C THR A 73 15.64 -1.86 -6.31
N PHE A 74 15.82 -2.19 -5.03
CA PHE A 74 15.54 -3.54 -4.52
C PHE A 74 14.04 -3.80 -4.29
N LEU A 75 13.24 -2.77 -4.02
CA LEU A 75 11.79 -2.93 -3.75
C LEU A 75 11.03 -3.59 -4.92
N PRO A 76 11.07 -3.07 -6.17
CA PRO A 76 10.39 -3.71 -7.29
C PRO A 76 10.98 -5.08 -7.61
N TYR A 77 12.31 -5.23 -7.53
CA TYR A 77 12.99 -6.52 -7.73
C TYR A 77 12.51 -7.60 -6.74
N TYR A 78 12.38 -7.26 -5.46
CA TYR A 78 11.91 -8.19 -4.44
C TYR A 78 10.43 -8.53 -4.59
N VAL A 79 9.58 -7.56 -4.94
CA VAL A 79 8.16 -7.81 -5.24
C VAL A 79 8.00 -8.75 -6.43
N SER A 80 8.67 -8.50 -7.56
CA SER A 80 8.56 -9.37 -8.74
C SER A 80 9.07 -10.80 -8.47
N LEU A 81 10.09 -10.97 -7.62
CA LEU A 81 10.54 -12.30 -7.19
C LEU A 81 9.58 -12.99 -6.22
N LEU A 82 8.84 -12.23 -5.39
CA LEU A 82 7.75 -12.79 -4.58
C LEU A 82 6.58 -13.23 -5.46
N GLU A 83 6.24 -12.49 -6.52
CA GLU A 83 5.22 -12.90 -7.49
C GLU A 83 5.64 -14.15 -8.28
N MET A 84 6.92 -14.29 -8.61
CA MET A 84 7.49 -15.41 -9.37
C MET A 84 8.16 -16.49 -8.49
N HIS A 85 7.85 -16.56 -7.19
CA HIS A 85 8.60 -17.41 -6.26
C HIS A 85 8.58 -18.90 -6.62
N GLU A 86 7.48 -19.39 -7.20
CA GLU A 86 7.40 -20.77 -7.69
C GLU A 86 8.44 -21.05 -8.77
N ASP A 87 8.63 -20.16 -9.76
CA ASP A 87 9.63 -20.33 -10.83
C ASP A 87 11.06 -20.42 -10.26
N VAL A 88 11.34 -19.63 -9.22
CA VAL A 88 12.64 -19.65 -8.51
C VAL A 88 12.91 -21.03 -7.87
N PHE A 89 11.94 -21.61 -7.17
CA PHE A 89 12.11 -22.90 -6.50
C PHE A 89 12.07 -24.10 -7.46
N HIS A 90 11.35 -23.99 -8.58
CA HIS A 90 11.39 -25.00 -9.65
C HIS A 90 12.79 -25.08 -10.31
N LYS A 91 13.53 -23.97 -10.36
CA LYS A 91 14.90 -23.90 -10.89
C LYS A 91 15.94 -24.53 -9.96
N GLU A 92 15.82 -24.38 -8.64
CA GLU A 92 16.67 -25.09 -7.68
C GLU A 92 16.53 -26.62 -7.80
N SER A 93 15.32 -27.09 -8.14
CA SER A 93 15.02 -28.51 -8.34
C SER A 93 15.64 -29.13 -9.61
N THR A 94 16.26 -28.32 -10.48
CA THR A 94 16.89 -28.76 -11.74
C THR A 94 18.42 -28.67 -11.76
N VAL A 95 19.07 -28.40 -10.61
CA VAL A 95 20.54 -28.49 -10.50
C VAL A 95 21.00 -29.96 -10.59
N PRO A 96 21.88 -30.32 -11.55
CA PRO A 96 22.30 -31.71 -11.71
C PRO A 96 23.16 -32.18 -10.54
N LYS A 97 22.76 -33.32 -9.96
CA LYS A 97 23.51 -34.09 -8.96
C LYS A 97 24.98 -34.25 -9.39
N PRO A 98 25.98 -33.92 -8.55
CA PRO A 98 27.39 -34.03 -8.94
C PRO A 98 27.74 -35.49 -9.23
N THR A 99 28.19 -35.74 -10.46
CA THR A 99 28.64 -37.06 -10.91
C THR A 99 29.82 -37.53 -10.05
N PRO A 100 29.82 -38.76 -9.50
CA PRO A 100 30.98 -39.29 -8.81
C PRO A 100 32.13 -39.44 -9.79
N VAL A 101 33.24 -38.76 -9.53
CA VAL A 101 34.48 -38.89 -10.32
C VAL A 101 35.16 -40.20 -9.94
N ASP A 102 34.89 -41.26 -10.71
CA ASP A 102 35.68 -42.48 -10.63
C ASP A 102 36.97 -42.33 -11.47
N LYS A 103 38.11 -42.66 -10.85
CA LYS A 103 39.45 -42.57 -11.44
C LYS A 103 40.01 -43.96 -11.63
N THR A 104 39.76 -44.58 -12.77
CA THR A 104 40.58 -45.72 -13.21
C THR A 104 40.90 -45.63 -14.71
N SER A 105 42.11 -46.02 -15.09
CA SER A 105 42.73 -45.78 -16.39
C SER A 105 43.04 -47.07 -17.17
N VAL A 106 43.41 -46.86 -18.45
CA VAL A 106 44.24 -47.72 -19.36
C VAL A 106 43.52 -48.38 -20.55
N ASN A 107 44.00 -48.00 -21.76
CA ASN A 107 44.16 -48.69 -23.09
C ASN A 107 43.34 -49.97 -23.41
N GLU A 108 42.86 -50.25 -24.64
CA GLU A 108 43.63 -50.46 -25.90
C GLU A 108 42.70 -50.57 -27.17
N VAL A 109 43.21 -50.85 -28.38
CA VAL A 109 42.60 -50.60 -29.74
C VAL A 109 43.26 -51.51 -30.84
N PRO A 110 42.74 -51.86 -32.08
CA PRO A 110 41.40 -51.78 -32.77
C PRO A 110 40.89 -53.10 -33.47
N LEU A 111 39.70 -53.09 -34.13
CA LEU A 111 39.31 -53.78 -35.43
C LEU A 111 37.85 -53.35 -35.81
N VAL A 112 37.45 -52.78 -36.97
CA VAL A 112 37.26 -53.29 -38.38
C VAL A 112 36.21 -54.44 -38.46
N ASP A 113 35.10 -54.43 -39.25
CA ASP A 113 34.98 -54.12 -40.69
C ASP A 113 33.56 -53.69 -41.25
N GLN A 114 33.57 -53.12 -42.48
CA GLN A 114 32.61 -52.81 -43.58
C GLN A 114 31.06 -53.09 -43.51
N THR A 115 30.19 -52.28 -44.15
CA THR A 115 29.95 -52.24 -45.63
C THR A 115 29.21 -50.98 -46.18
N MET A 116 29.25 -50.76 -47.52
CA MET A 116 28.83 -49.55 -48.29
C MET A 116 27.32 -49.55 -48.74
N VAL A 117 26.71 -48.55 -49.43
CA VAL A 117 26.91 -48.10 -50.84
C VAL A 117 26.15 -46.78 -51.23
N SER A 118 26.87 -45.89 -51.94
CA SER A 118 26.59 -44.88 -53.02
C SER A 118 25.28 -44.07 -53.28
N VAL A 119 25.51 -42.87 -53.86
CA VAL A 119 24.61 -41.84 -54.47
C VAL A 119 24.83 -41.77 -56.00
N PRO A 120 23.91 -41.23 -56.85
CA PRO A 120 24.24 -40.01 -57.64
C PRO A 120 23.07 -39.05 -58.01
N GLU A 121 23.42 -37.86 -58.50
CA GLU A 121 22.61 -36.74 -59.07
C GLU A 121 23.02 -36.49 -60.56
N PRO A 122 22.61 -35.44 -61.32
CA PRO A 122 21.32 -34.74 -61.59
C PRO A 122 20.97 -34.75 -63.13
N PRO A 123 20.00 -33.96 -63.69
CA PRO A 123 20.37 -32.65 -64.31
C PRO A 123 19.28 -31.52 -64.46
N VAL A 124 19.73 -30.25 -64.45
CA VAL A 124 19.53 -29.05 -65.35
C VAL A 124 18.38 -29.10 -66.43
N VAL A 125 17.65 -28.05 -66.91
CA VAL A 125 17.97 -26.63 -67.30
C VAL A 125 16.70 -25.73 -67.47
N GLU A 126 16.88 -24.39 -67.40
CA GLU A 126 16.20 -23.29 -68.15
C GLU A 126 14.82 -22.67 -67.74
N THR A 127 14.64 -21.40 -68.18
CA THR A 127 13.53 -20.46 -67.86
C THR A 127 13.10 -19.73 -69.14
N PRO A 128 11.84 -19.26 -69.29
CA PRO A 128 11.66 -17.79 -69.39
C PRO A 128 10.31 -17.19 -68.93
N THR A 129 10.42 -16.04 -68.24
CA THR A 129 9.70 -14.75 -68.44
C THR A 129 8.15 -14.64 -68.27
N PRO A 130 7.62 -13.54 -67.65
CA PRO A 130 6.22 -13.46 -67.17
C PRO A 130 5.28 -12.53 -67.98
N GLU A 131 3.97 -12.61 -67.70
CA GLU A 131 2.99 -11.58 -68.06
C GLU A 131 2.63 -10.67 -66.87
N ALA A 132 2.39 -9.39 -67.15
CA ALA A 132 2.27 -8.33 -66.16
C ALA A 132 0.82 -7.90 -65.88
N LYS A 133 0.53 -7.56 -64.60
CA LYS A 133 -0.54 -6.62 -64.23
C LYS A 133 -0.04 -5.60 -63.20
N SER A 134 -0.69 -4.44 -63.18
CA SER A 134 -0.13 -3.14 -62.86
C SER A 134 0.18 -2.88 -61.38
N SER A 135 1.28 -2.15 -61.14
CA SER A 135 1.61 -1.58 -59.84
C SER A 135 0.80 -0.32 -59.53
N ALA A 136 0.08 -0.29 -58.43
CA ALA A 136 -0.26 0.96 -57.74
C ALA A 136 0.95 1.37 -56.88
N ALA A 137 1.39 2.63 -56.99
CA ALA A 137 2.58 3.11 -56.30
C ALA A 137 2.35 3.23 -54.79
N LYS A 138 3.19 2.57 -53.98
CA LYS A 138 3.26 2.83 -52.53
C LYS A 138 4.00 4.16 -52.29
N PRO A 139 3.56 5.00 -51.34
CA PRO A 139 4.27 6.23 -51.00
C PRO A 139 5.67 5.92 -50.45
N ARG A 140 6.66 6.75 -50.80
CA ARG A 140 8.02 6.63 -50.26
C ARG A 140 8.02 7.00 -48.78
N TYR A 141 8.62 6.14 -47.96
CA TYR A 141 8.95 6.45 -46.57
C TYR A 141 9.82 7.71 -46.51
N MET A 142 9.34 8.76 -45.85
CA MET A 142 10.20 9.86 -45.41
C MET A 142 10.85 9.45 -44.09
N PRO A 143 12.18 9.66 -43.91
CA PRO A 143 12.80 9.52 -42.61
C PRO A 143 12.13 10.49 -41.63
N GLU A 144 11.67 9.98 -40.49
CA GLU A 144 11.17 10.82 -39.41
C GLU A 144 12.28 11.77 -38.94
N ALA A 145 11.89 13.00 -38.60
CA ALA A 145 12.84 13.97 -38.06
C ALA A 145 13.49 13.41 -36.78
N PRO A 146 14.82 13.55 -36.60
CA PRO A 146 15.51 12.92 -35.48
C PRO A 146 14.92 13.37 -34.15
N VAL A 147 14.44 12.41 -33.36
CA VAL A 147 13.84 12.65 -32.06
C VAL A 147 14.87 13.35 -31.15
N PRO A 148 14.60 14.56 -30.64
CA PRO A 148 15.59 15.33 -29.88
C PRO A 148 15.96 14.60 -28.58
N SER A 149 17.25 14.67 -28.27
CA SER A 149 17.89 13.88 -27.21
C SER A 149 17.35 14.22 -25.81
N ARG A 150 17.53 13.31 -24.84
CA ARG A 150 17.10 13.50 -23.45
C ARG A 150 17.67 14.81 -22.83
N ALA A 151 18.85 15.24 -23.28
CA ALA A 151 19.49 16.49 -22.86
C ALA A 151 18.88 17.77 -23.49
N GLU A 152 18.27 17.67 -24.67
CA GLU A 152 17.57 18.80 -25.31
C GLU A 152 16.18 19.00 -24.73
N ARG A 153 15.46 17.91 -24.42
CA ARG A 153 14.16 17.99 -23.71
C ARG A 153 14.30 18.72 -22.36
N ALA A 154 15.39 18.50 -21.64
CA ALA A 154 15.67 19.17 -20.37
C ALA A 154 15.78 20.72 -20.46
N LYS A 155 16.04 21.29 -21.65
CA LYS A 155 16.10 22.75 -21.83
C LYS A 155 14.71 23.40 -21.90
N TYR A 156 13.68 22.67 -22.33
CA TYR A 156 12.31 23.20 -22.46
C TYR A 156 11.50 23.16 -21.16
N HIS A 157 11.94 22.40 -20.15
CA HIS A 157 11.26 22.32 -18.84
C HIS A 157 11.57 23.47 -17.87
N ARG A 158 12.40 24.46 -18.23
CA ARG A 158 12.76 25.58 -17.33
C ARG A 158 11.77 26.74 -17.27
N THR A 159 10.66 26.66 -18.00
CA THR A 159 9.58 27.66 -17.99
C THR A 159 8.19 27.01 -17.92
N ILE A 160 8.05 25.93 -17.16
CA ILE A 160 6.75 25.60 -16.58
C ILE A 160 6.54 26.59 -15.44
N GLU A 161 5.61 27.53 -15.61
CA GLU A 161 5.20 28.42 -14.52
C GLU A 161 4.68 27.56 -13.36
N PRO A 162 5.12 27.79 -12.10
CA PRO A 162 4.63 27.02 -10.97
C PRO A 162 3.12 27.21 -10.82
N ALA A 163 2.41 26.10 -10.58
CA ALA A 163 0.99 26.13 -10.23
C ALA A 163 0.76 27.13 -9.10
N ARG A 164 -0.28 27.97 -9.25
CA ARG A 164 -0.47 29.22 -8.48
C ARG A 164 -0.17 29.02 -6.98
N PRO A 165 0.75 29.80 -6.38
CA PRO A 165 0.99 29.69 -4.95
C PRO A 165 -0.30 29.99 -4.17
N ARG A 166 -0.57 29.17 -3.15
CA ARG A 166 -1.70 29.30 -2.20
C ARG A 166 -2.00 30.77 -1.91
N ARG A 167 -3.25 31.19 -2.13
CA ARG A 167 -3.80 32.40 -1.49
C ARG A 167 -3.72 32.15 0.02
N LYS A 168 -2.74 32.75 0.71
CA LYS A 168 -2.66 32.70 2.18
C LYS A 168 -3.95 33.34 2.73
N SER A 169 -4.85 32.52 3.24
CA SER A 169 -6.08 32.99 3.87
C SER A 169 -5.72 33.78 5.12
N GLY A 170 -6.17 35.04 5.18
CA GLY A 170 -5.80 35.99 6.24
C GLY A 170 -6.43 35.72 7.61
N LYS A 171 -6.70 34.45 7.98
CA LYS A 171 -7.39 34.07 9.22
C LYS A 171 -6.68 34.57 10.49
N TRP A 172 -5.37 34.82 10.45
CA TRP A 172 -4.60 35.38 11.58
C TRP A 172 -4.71 36.91 11.75
N ILE A 173 -5.14 37.67 10.73
CA ILE A 173 -5.25 39.13 10.84
C ILE A 173 -6.52 39.53 11.62
N GLY A 174 -7.61 38.77 11.46
CA GLY A 174 -8.84 38.98 12.24
C GLY A 174 -8.64 38.76 13.74
N VAL A 175 -7.94 37.68 14.12
CA VAL A 175 -7.62 37.38 15.53
C VAL A 175 -6.75 38.48 16.15
N LEU A 176 -5.77 39.00 15.40
CA LEU A 176 -4.93 40.10 15.88
C LEU A 176 -5.73 41.41 16.10
N PHE A 177 -6.68 41.72 15.22
CA PHE A 177 -7.55 42.90 15.36
C PHE A 177 -8.49 42.78 16.58
N ILE A 178 -9.02 41.58 16.84
CA ILE A 178 -9.86 41.30 18.01
C ILE A 178 -9.04 41.40 19.30
N LEU A 179 -7.81 40.86 19.34
CA LEU A 179 -6.92 40.98 20.49
C LEU A 179 -6.51 42.44 20.78
N VAL A 180 -6.25 43.25 19.75
CA VAL A 180 -5.98 44.69 19.91
C VAL A 180 -7.21 45.45 20.42
N LEU A 181 -8.43 45.07 19.99
CA LEU A 181 -9.68 45.62 20.53
C LEU A 181 -9.89 45.25 22.00
N PHE A 182 -9.60 44.01 22.42
CA PHE A 182 -9.70 43.62 23.83
C PHE A 182 -8.65 44.27 24.74
N ILE A 183 -7.43 44.50 24.24
CA ILE A 183 -6.37 45.18 25.01
C ILE A 183 -6.58 46.72 25.02
N GLY A 184 -7.11 47.30 23.94
CA GLY A 184 -7.33 48.75 23.82
C GLY A 184 -8.69 49.26 24.33
N GLY A 185 -9.74 48.43 24.33
CA GLY A 185 -11.11 48.84 24.69
C GLY A 185 -11.44 48.76 26.18
N GLY A 186 -10.62 48.08 26.99
CA GLY A 186 -10.92 47.73 28.39
C GLY A 186 -10.91 48.86 29.42
N TYR A 187 -10.87 50.14 29.03
CA TYR A 187 -10.61 51.26 29.96
C TYR A 187 -11.64 52.40 29.98
N ILE A 188 -12.78 52.28 29.28
CA ILE A 188 -13.81 53.35 29.23
C ILE A 188 -15.20 52.89 29.72
N GLY A 189 -15.50 51.58 29.74
CA GLY A 189 -16.83 51.06 30.12
C GLY A 189 -17.09 50.78 31.61
N TYR A 190 -16.04 50.70 32.44
CA TYR A 190 -16.15 50.08 33.78
C TYR A 190 -17.05 50.78 34.83
N PRO A 191 -17.31 52.12 34.83
CA PRO A 191 -18.19 52.70 35.84
C PRO A 191 -19.68 52.50 35.56
N TYR A 192 -20.09 52.07 34.37
CA TYR A 192 -21.51 52.02 33.96
C TYR A 192 -22.19 50.65 34.16
N VAL A 193 -21.45 49.61 34.56
CA VAL A 193 -22.00 48.26 34.76
C VAL A 193 -22.27 47.93 36.23
N MET A 194 -21.63 48.65 37.17
CA MET A 194 -21.86 48.46 38.61
C MET A 194 -23.16 49.10 39.12
N ASP A 195 -23.69 50.13 38.46
CA ASP A 195 -25.01 50.73 38.78
C ASP A 195 -26.19 49.86 38.31
N LEU A 196 -25.96 48.77 37.55
CA LEU A 196 -27.01 47.90 37.01
C LEU A 196 -27.23 46.62 37.83
N LEU A 197 -26.63 46.51 39.02
CA LEU A 197 -26.72 45.35 39.92
C LEU A 197 -27.38 45.65 41.28
N GLU A 198 -27.99 46.83 41.47
CA GLU A 198 -28.87 47.09 42.61
C GLU A 198 -30.30 46.55 42.36
N PRO A 199 -30.82 45.62 43.17
CA PRO A 199 -32.16 45.07 42.99
C PRO A 199 -33.22 46.00 43.61
N LYS A 200 -34.12 46.54 42.79
CA LYS A 200 -35.28 47.30 43.26
C LYS A 200 -36.57 46.78 42.64
N GLN A 201 -37.48 46.31 43.50
CA GLN A 201 -38.86 45.97 43.11
C GLN A 201 -39.62 47.24 42.73
N GLU A 202 -40.35 47.21 41.60
CA GLU A 202 -41.73 47.70 41.46
C GLU A 202 -42.29 47.26 40.08
N ALA A 203 -43.60 47.44 39.86
CA ALA A 203 -44.38 46.58 38.95
C ALA A 203 -45.01 47.29 37.74
N GLN A 204 -45.35 46.47 36.73
CA GLN A 204 -46.22 46.74 35.55
C GLN A 204 -45.75 47.80 34.55
N VAL A 205 -45.64 47.41 33.26
CA VAL A 205 -46.67 47.57 32.21
C VAL A 205 -46.14 46.90 30.92
N VAL A 206 -47.05 46.42 30.06
CA VAL A 206 -46.73 45.78 28.78
C VAL A 206 -46.50 46.83 27.68
N GLU A 207 -45.38 46.73 26.96
CA GLU A 207 -45.27 47.17 25.57
C GLU A 207 -44.63 46.04 24.73
N GLU A 208 -45.32 45.64 23.66
CA GLU A 208 -44.82 44.66 22.70
C GLU A 208 -43.66 45.26 21.89
N THR A 209 -42.48 44.65 21.97
CA THR A 209 -41.31 45.03 21.14
C THR A 209 -41.11 43.97 20.04
N PRO A 210 -40.80 44.35 18.78
CA PRO A 210 -40.80 43.38 17.68
C PRO A 210 -39.76 42.26 17.86
N GLN A 211 -40.19 41.04 17.54
CA GLN A 211 -39.33 39.87 17.49
C GLN A 211 -38.23 40.09 16.43
N PRO A 212 -36.93 39.98 16.77
CA PRO A 212 -35.87 40.06 15.78
C PRO A 212 -35.93 38.82 14.87
N ASP A 213 -35.76 39.04 13.56
CA ASP A 213 -35.55 37.94 12.61
C ASP A 213 -34.36 37.09 13.08
N PRO A 214 -34.46 35.75 13.07
CA PRO A 214 -33.33 34.90 13.40
C PRO A 214 -32.23 35.12 12.36
N GLU A 215 -31.03 35.49 12.82
CA GLU A 215 -29.85 35.51 11.97
C GLU A 215 -29.67 34.13 11.32
N PRO A 216 -29.29 34.06 10.03
CA PRO A 216 -29.09 32.78 9.38
C PRO A 216 -27.97 32.04 10.09
N VAL A 217 -28.34 30.97 10.80
CA VAL A 217 -27.40 30.01 11.36
C VAL A 217 -26.60 29.47 10.20
N VAL A 218 -25.35 29.93 10.06
CA VAL A 218 -24.37 29.27 9.21
C VAL A 218 -24.15 27.92 9.86
N GLN A 219 -24.81 26.88 9.34
CA GLN A 219 -24.42 25.52 9.62
C GLN A 219 -22.94 25.41 9.22
N ASP A 220 -22.08 25.11 10.19
CA ASP A 220 -20.78 24.55 9.88
C ASP A 220 -21.04 23.33 8.97
N PRO A 221 -20.27 23.15 7.88
CA PRO A 221 -20.54 22.08 6.93
C PRO A 221 -20.49 20.75 7.66
N GLU A 222 -21.61 19.99 7.61
CA GLU A 222 -21.64 18.62 8.10
C GLU A 222 -20.49 17.87 7.42
N THR A 223 -19.51 17.47 8.23
CA THR A 223 -18.32 16.78 7.76
C THR A 223 -18.74 15.35 7.49
N ASN A 224 -19.22 15.09 6.27
CA ASN A 224 -19.70 13.78 5.88
C ASN A 224 -18.55 12.78 5.89
N TYR A 225 -18.77 11.64 6.52
CA TYR A 225 -17.83 10.52 6.51
C TYR A 225 -18.44 9.35 5.74
N VAL A 226 -17.57 8.57 5.11
CA VAL A 226 -17.91 7.26 4.54
C VAL A 226 -16.99 6.20 5.12
N TRP A 227 -17.52 5.00 5.28
CA TRP A 227 -16.78 3.81 5.64
C TRP A 227 -16.66 2.89 4.43
N LEU A 228 -15.53 2.19 4.30
CA LEU A 228 -15.39 1.14 3.29
C LEU A 228 -16.20 -0.09 3.70
N ALA A 229 -17.16 -0.49 2.87
CA ALA A 229 -18.05 -1.62 3.10
C ALA A 229 -17.54 -2.94 2.48
N SER A 230 -16.41 -2.90 1.79
CA SER A 230 -15.78 -4.04 1.10
C SER A 230 -14.31 -4.18 1.49
N LYS A 231 -13.74 -5.39 1.35
CA LYS A 231 -12.31 -5.63 1.58
C LYS A 231 -11.44 -5.04 0.46
N ASN A 232 -10.26 -4.51 0.81
CA ASN A 232 -9.20 -4.08 -0.10
C ASN A 232 -9.72 -3.16 -1.22
N VAL A 233 -10.48 -2.11 -0.87
CA VAL A 233 -11.02 -1.16 -1.84
C VAL A 233 -9.86 -0.37 -2.46
N ASN A 234 -9.79 -0.40 -3.80
CA ASN A 234 -8.84 0.42 -4.54
C ASN A 234 -9.33 1.87 -4.60
N LEU A 235 -8.66 2.78 -3.88
CA LEU A 235 -8.91 4.21 -3.99
C LEU A 235 -8.05 4.76 -5.13
N VAL A 236 -8.69 5.26 -6.20
CA VAL A 236 -8.03 5.65 -7.45
C VAL A 236 -7.79 7.16 -7.55
N SER A 237 -6.83 7.59 -8.38
CA SER A 237 -6.49 9.01 -8.51
C SER A 237 -7.57 9.85 -9.21
N GLU A 238 -8.45 9.22 -9.99
CA GLU A 238 -9.52 9.85 -10.77
C GLU A 238 -10.71 8.88 -10.87
N PRO A 239 -11.99 9.34 -10.91
CA PRO A 239 -13.19 8.49 -10.83
C PRO A 239 -13.33 7.36 -11.86
N ASN A 240 -12.58 7.43 -12.97
CA ASN A 240 -12.60 6.41 -14.03
C ASN A 240 -11.18 5.95 -14.40
N GLY A 241 -10.22 6.19 -13.50
CA GLY A 241 -8.81 5.85 -13.67
C GLY A 241 -8.48 4.45 -13.17
N ALA A 242 -7.47 3.81 -13.79
CA ALA A 242 -6.91 2.54 -13.29
C ALA A 242 -5.76 2.75 -12.26
N THR A 243 -5.40 3.99 -11.97
CA THR A 243 -4.28 4.35 -11.09
C THR A 243 -4.71 4.35 -9.64
N VAL A 244 -4.56 3.21 -8.97
CA VAL A 244 -4.72 3.10 -7.50
C VAL A 244 -3.68 3.97 -6.80
N THR A 245 -4.17 4.83 -5.90
CA THR A 245 -3.41 5.76 -5.05
C THR A 245 -3.24 5.23 -3.63
N TYR A 246 -4.24 4.48 -3.14
CA TYR A 246 -4.25 3.83 -1.84
C TYR A 246 -5.15 2.58 -1.90
N ILE A 247 -4.93 1.57 -1.05
CA ILE A 247 -5.85 0.45 -0.84
C ILE A 247 -6.35 0.49 0.60
N GLY A 248 -7.65 0.72 0.77
CA GLY A 248 -8.27 0.77 2.09
C GLY A 248 -8.92 -0.55 2.49
N ASP A 249 -8.92 -0.82 3.78
CA ASP A 249 -9.50 -2.01 4.38
C ASP A 249 -10.96 -1.77 4.80
N ILE A 250 -11.76 -2.84 4.84
CA ILE A 250 -13.17 -2.78 5.29
C ILE A 250 -13.25 -2.13 6.68
N GLY A 251 -14.19 -1.21 6.88
CA GLY A 251 -14.33 -0.42 8.12
C GLY A 251 -13.38 0.76 8.28
N ASP A 252 -12.46 1.02 7.34
CA ASP A 252 -11.72 2.29 7.32
C ASP A 252 -12.68 3.45 7.02
N ARG A 253 -12.52 4.56 7.74
CA ARG A 253 -13.39 5.74 7.68
C ARG A 253 -12.65 6.95 7.12
N TYR A 254 -13.26 7.63 6.15
CA TYR A 254 -12.67 8.81 5.51
C TYR A 254 -13.65 9.99 5.44
N GLU A 255 -13.11 11.21 5.52
CA GLU A 255 -13.85 12.45 5.26
C GLU A 255 -14.15 12.58 3.76
N VAL A 256 -15.41 12.85 3.42
CA VAL A 256 -15.86 13.10 2.06
C VAL A 256 -15.52 14.52 1.63
N VAL A 257 -14.80 14.64 0.53
CA VAL A 257 -14.47 15.93 -0.12
C VAL A 257 -15.58 16.32 -1.10
N LYS A 258 -16.04 15.38 -1.93
CA LYS A 258 -17.19 15.51 -2.84
C LYS A 258 -17.59 14.17 -3.44
N GLU A 259 -18.77 14.08 -4.04
CA GLU A 259 -19.19 12.97 -4.89
C GLU A 259 -19.14 13.37 -6.38
N GLN A 260 -18.84 12.41 -7.26
CA GLN A 260 -18.91 12.59 -8.72
C GLN A 260 -19.09 11.24 -9.41
N ASP A 261 -20.02 11.19 -10.37
CA ASP A 261 -20.33 9.99 -11.15
C ASP A 261 -20.68 8.81 -10.22
N GLU A 262 -20.00 7.67 -10.34
CA GLU A 262 -20.18 6.50 -9.47
C GLU A 262 -19.13 6.42 -8.34
N HIS A 263 -18.49 7.54 -7.97
CA HIS A 263 -17.40 7.59 -6.98
C HIS A 263 -17.54 8.73 -5.97
N VAL A 264 -16.92 8.55 -4.80
CA VAL A 264 -16.74 9.57 -3.77
C VAL A 264 -15.26 9.92 -3.62
N GLU A 265 -14.92 11.21 -3.66
CA GLU A 265 -13.58 11.70 -3.36
C GLU A 265 -13.43 11.81 -1.84
N VAL A 266 -12.39 11.17 -1.30
CA VAL A 266 -12.10 11.12 0.12
C VAL A 266 -10.73 11.74 0.44
N ASN A 267 -10.61 12.28 1.65
CA ASN A 267 -9.38 12.88 2.17
C ASN A 267 -8.43 11.79 2.71
N LEU A 268 -7.18 11.79 2.23
CA LEU A 268 -6.08 10.93 2.69
C LEU A 268 -4.93 11.83 3.17
N ASP A 269 -5.03 12.33 4.40
CA ASP A 269 -4.24 13.44 5.01
C ASP A 269 -3.13 14.05 4.13
N GLY A 270 -3.51 15.08 3.37
CA GLY A 270 -2.59 15.82 2.50
C GLY A 270 -2.69 15.46 1.02
N THR A 271 -3.39 14.38 0.66
CA THR A 271 -3.87 14.09 -0.70
C THR A 271 -5.36 13.71 -0.71
N THR A 272 -5.94 13.52 -1.89
CA THR A 272 -7.27 12.92 -2.07
C THR A 272 -7.17 11.69 -2.96
N ALA A 273 -8.16 10.81 -2.87
CA ALA A 273 -8.38 9.70 -3.80
C ALA A 273 -9.88 9.39 -3.91
N TRP A 274 -10.26 8.54 -4.85
CA TRP A 274 -11.66 8.25 -5.18
C TRP A 274 -12.01 6.80 -4.87
N ALA A 275 -13.02 6.58 -4.02
CA ALA A 275 -13.59 5.27 -3.74
C ALA A 275 -14.86 5.05 -4.58
N PRO A 276 -15.09 3.84 -5.14
CA PRO A 276 -16.36 3.49 -5.79
C PRO A 276 -17.55 3.56 -4.83
N LEU A 277 -18.69 4.12 -5.26
CA LEU A 277 -19.88 4.28 -4.41
C LEU A 277 -20.51 2.96 -3.98
N ASP A 278 -20.34 1.88 -4.75
CA ASP A 278 -20.79 0.53 -4.40
C ASP A 278 -19.89 -0.17 -3.36
N SER A 279 -18.74 0.42 -3.03
CA SER A 279 -17.77 -0.09 -2.06
C SER A 279 -17.79 0.64 -0.71
N VAL A 280 -18.67 1.64 -0.54
CA VAL A 280 -18.75 2.49 0.66
C VAL A 280 -20.15 2.52 1.28
N THR A 281 -20.24 2.94 2.53
CA THR A 281 -21.51 3.22 3.22
C THR A 281 -21.39 4.46 4.11
N THR A 282 -22.48 5.20 4.28
CA THR A 282 -22.66 6.21 5.34
C THR A 282 -23.26 5.61 6.61
N ASP A 283 -23.87 4.43 6.50
CA ASP A 283 -24.70 3.81 7.52
C ASP A 283 -23.92 2.65 8.15
N TRP A 284 -22.81 2.98 8.84
CA TRP A 284 -21.98 1.98 9.52
C TRP A 284 -22.65 1.53 10.83
N PRO A 285 -22.95 0.23 11.03
CA PRO A 285 -23.58 -0.22 12.26
C PRO A 285 -22.66 -0.03 13.47
N THR A 286 -23.24 0.29 14.63
CA THR A 286 -22.48 0.39 15.87
C THR A 286 -22.36 -0.99 16.52
N GLY A 287 -21.14 -1.43 16.82
CA GLY A 287 -20.90 -2.67 17.57
C GLY A 287 -21.35 -2.55 19.04
N ASP A 288 -21.76 -3.69 19.61
CA ASP A 288 -22.28 -3.80 20.99
C ASP A 288 -21.36 -4.60 21.93
N LEU A 289 -20.18 -5.00 21.45
CA LEU A 289 -19.21 -5.78 22.23
C LEU A 289 -18.43 -4.91 23.22
N THR A 290 -17.94 -5.55 24.28
CA THR A 290 -17.00 -4.92 25.20
C THR A 290 -15.58 -5.06 24.68
N ASP A 291 -14.71 -4.08 24.98
CA ASP A 291 -13.28 -4.14 24.64
C ASP A 291 -12.63 -5.44 25.16
N SER A 292 -13.03 -5.89 26.36
CA SER A 292 -12.56 -7.15 26.94
C SER A 292 -12.95 -8.38 26.10
N ALA A 293 -14.13 -8.40 25.46
CA ALA A 293 -14.54 -9.55 24.64
C ALA A 293 -13.66 -9.69 23.39
N LEU A 294 -13.32 -8.57 22.74
CA LEU A 294 -12.39 -8.57 21.61
C LEU A 294 -10.97 -8.93 22.03
N LEU A 295 -10.47 -8.33 23.11
CA LEU A 295 -9.12 -8.60 23.63
C LEU A 295 -8.96 -10.03 24.15
N ASP A 296 -9.94 -10.59 24.86
CA ASP A 296 -9.94 -11.98 25.31
C ASP A 296 -9.96 -12.94 24.11
N TRP A 297 -10.75 -12.63 23.08
CA TRP A 297 -10.78 -13.43 21.85
C TRP A 297 -9.42 -13.40 21.14
N VAL A 298 -8.79 -12.24 21.00
CA VAL A 298 -7.47 -12.11 20.36
C VAL A 298 -6.42 -12.90 21.15
N ASN A 299 -6.44 -12.84 22.49
CA ASN A 299 -5.53 -13.60 23.34
C ASN A 299 -5.78 -15.12 23.33
N ALA A 300 -7.01 -15.57 23.09
CA ALA A 300 -7.34 -16.98 23.03
C ALA A 300 -7.06 -17.62 21.65
N ASN A 301 -7.16 -16.85 20.56
CA ASN A 301 -7.16 -17.39 19.20
C ASN A 301 -5.93 -17.04 18.36
N LEU A 302 -5.18 -15.97 18.67
CA LEU A 302 -4.00 -15.55 17.90
C LEU A 302 -2.69 -15.85 18.64
N ASN A 303 -1.61 -16.04 17.88
CA ASN A 303 -0.29 -16.19 18.48
C ASN A 303 0.26 -14.82 18.90
N ASN A 304 0.34 -14.60 20.21
CA ASN A 304 0.84 -13.36 20.82
C ASN A 304 2.21 -13.55 21.51
N GLU A 305 2.88 -14.70 21.34
CA GLU A 305 4.20 -14.98 21.94
C GLU A 305 5.29 -13.98 21.51
N TRP A 306 5.09 -13.32 20.36
CA TRP A 306 6.00 -12.33 19.79
C TRP A 306 5.80 -10.90 20.33
N LEU A 307 4.71 -10.64 21.05
CA LEU A 307 4.39 -9.31 21.60
C LEU A 307 5.07 -9.06 22.96
N GLY A 308 5.11 -10.04 23.86
CA GLY A 308 5.81 -9.92 25.15
C GLY A 308 5.18 -8.99 26.21
N GLU A 309 4.40 -7.99 25.80
CA GLU A 309 3.56 -7.13 26.66
C GLU A 309 2.06 -7.30 26.34
N SER A 310 1.18 -6.56 27.02
CA SER A 310 -0.27 -6.67 26.79
C SER A 310 -0.70 -5.86 25.56
N ILE A 311 -1.67 -6.39 24.80
CA ILE A 311 -2.12 -5.78 23.53
C ILE A 311 -2.49 -4.28 23.65
N PRO A 312 -3.24 -3.84 24.69
CA PRO A 312 -3.56 -2.42 24.86
C PRO A 312 -2.34 -1.49 25.00
N ASP A 313 -1.23 -1.97 25.58
CA ASP A 313 -0.04 -1.15 25.82
C ASP A 313 0.59 -0.67 24.50
N PHE A 314 0.46 -1.46 23.43
CA PHE A 314 1.04 -1.14 22.12
C PHE A 314 0.44 0.09 21.44
N PHE A 315 -0.87 0.34 21.58
CA PHE A 315 -1.53 1.48 20.92
C PHE A 315 -1.03 2.85 21.44
N ALA A 316 -0.45 2.88 22.65
CA ALA A 316 0.24 4.06 23.17
C ALA A 316 1.68 4.25 22.65
N MET A 317 2.26 3.26 21.97
CA MET A 317 3.66 3.25 21.54
C MET A 317 3.87 3.91 20.17
N ASN A 318 5.03 4.56 20.01
CA ASN A 318 5.57 4.93 18.71
C ASN A 318 6.61 3.90 18.22
N GLU A 319 7.16 4.07 17.02
CA GLU A 319 8.12 3.12 16.45
C GLU A 319 9.35 2.88 17.34
N ALA A 320 9.83 3.92 18.03
CA ALA A 320 10.99 3.82 18.91
C ALA A 320 10.68 2.97 20.14
N ALA A 321 9.51 3.17 20.77
CA ALA A 321 9.04 2.36 21.89
C ALA A 321 8.81 0.90 21.47
N LEU A 322 8.16 0.63 20.33
CA LEU A 322 8.04 -0.72 19.76
C LEU A 322 9.41 -1.40 19.64
N THR A 323 10.39 -0.68 19.08
CA THR A 323 11.75 -1.20 18.87
C THR A 323 12.47 -1.53 20.18
N GLU A 324 12.14 -0.84 21.27
CA GLU A 324 12.66 -1.11 22.62
C GLU A 324 11.97 -2.31 23.27
N THR A 325 10.64 -2.42 23.15
CA THR A 325 9.83 -3.49 23.76
C THR A 325 10.03 -4.86 23.09
N ILE A 326 9.88 -4.94 21.76
CA ILE A 326 9.90 -6.21 21.00
C ILE A 326 11.12 -6.38 20.08
N GLY A 327 12.08 -5.44 20.16
CA GLY A 327 13.29 -5.46 19.35
C GLY A 327 13.08 -4.89 17.95
N ALA A 328 14.12 -4.96 17.11
CA ALA A 328 14.06 -4.35 15.78
C ALA A 328 13.17 -5.17 14.80
N PRO A 329 12.26 -4.52 14.05
CA PRO A 329 11.49 -5.19 13.00
C PRO A 329 12.42 -5.65 11.87
N TYR A 330 12.07 -6.75 11.20
CA TYR A 330 12.84 -7.25 10.05
C TYR A 330 12.59 -6.43 8.77
N GLY A 331 11.56 -5.60 8.76
CA GLY A 331 11.20 -4.79 7.61
C GLY A 331 10.36 -3.59 8.01
N ARG A 332 10.37 -2.58 7.14
CA ARG A 332 9.57 -1.36 7.22
C ARG A 332 8.96 -1.05 5.85
N GLU A 333 7.83 -0.36 5.82
CA GLU A 333 7.22 0.27 4.63
C GLU A 333 6.50 1.56 5.05
N THR A 334 6.15 2.40 4.09
CA THR A 334 5.30 3.59 4.29
C THR A 334 4.42 3.80 3.06
N ASP A 335 3.16 4.20 3.24
CA ASP A 335 2.29 4.70 2.17
C ASP A 335 1.90 6.18 2.42
N ALA A 336 0.74 6.62 1.89
CA ALA A 336 0.25 7.98 2.03
C ALA A 336 -0.26 8.33 3.44
N LEU A 337 -0.69 7.34 4.23
CA LEU A 337 -1.27 7.51 5.56
C LEU A 337 -0.45 6.83 6.66
N ASN A 338 0.14 5.68 6.34
CA ASN A 338 0.61 4.73 7.33
C ASN A 338 2.10 4.43 7.19
N ALA A 339 2.78 4.26 8.32
CA ALA A 339 4.04 3.53 8.41
C ALA A 339 3.78 2.10 8.91
N TYR A 340 4.53 1.13 8.39
CA TYR A 340 4.37 -0.29 8.72
C TYR A 340 5.67 -0.87 9.26
N THR A 341 5.60 -1.60 10.38
CA THR A 341 6.75 -2.28 10.98
C THR A 341 6.50 -3.78 11.11
N PHE A 342 7.35 -4.60 10.48
CA PHE A 342 7.10 -6.03 10.28
C PHE A 342 7.91 -6.92 11.23
N TYR A 343 7.21 -7.86 11.87
CA TYR A 343 7.73 -8.77 12.89
C TYR A 343 7.35 -10.23 12.58
N ASN A 344 8.00 -11.19 13.25
CA ASN A 344 7.76 -12.61 13.01
C ASN A 344 6.48 -13.08 13.73
N GLY A 345 5.32 -12.80 13.11
CA GLY A 345 3.98 -13.10 13.62
C GLY A 345 2.94 -12.12 13.07
N GLY A 346 3.35 -10.89 12.81
CA GLY A 346 2.47 -9.82 12.36
C GLY A 346 3.20 -8.55 11.95
N PHE A 347 2.47 -7.46 11.81
CA PHE A 347 3.01 -6.11 11.67
C PHE A 347 2.14 -5.10 12.42
N PHE A 348 2.71 -3.93 12.71
CA PHE A 348 1.96 -2.79 13.23
C PHE A 348 1.74 -1.77 12.13
N VAL A 349 0.56 -1.14 12.14
CA VAL A 349 0.24 0.07 11.40
C VAL A 349 0.44 1.25 12.34
N ILE A 350 1.28 2.19 11.94
CA ILE A 350 1.63 3.39 12.70
C ILE A 350 1.12 4.61 11.95
N GLN A 351 0.28 5.40 12.60
CA GLN A 351 -0.31 6.65 12.12
C GLN A 351 -0.08 7.74 13.19
N ASP A 352 0.22 8.97 12.79
CA ASP A 352 0.46 10.10 13.71
C ASP A 352 1.48 9.83 14.84
N ASP A 353 2.58 9.12 14.50
CA ASP A 353 3.62 8.64 15.44
C ASP A 353 3.10 7.69 16.53
N LYS A 354 2.02 6.94 16.29
CA LYS A 354 1.51 5.91 17.21
C LYS A 354 1.02 4.66 16.49
N VAL A 355 1.07 3.51 17.17
CA VAL A 355 0.36 2.31 16.71
C VAL A 355 -1.13 2.58 16.67
N HIS A 356 -1.72 2.43 15.49
CA HIS A 356 -3.16 2.50 15.28
C HIS A 356 -3.78 1.12 15.06
N ALA A 357 -3.01 0.16 14.52
CA ALA A 357 -3.46 -1.22 14.37
C ALA A 357 -2.34 -2.27 14.52
N ILE A 358 -2.73 -3.49 14.88
CA ILE A 358 -1.89 -4.70 14.91
C ILE A 358 -2.49 -5.73 13.95
N ASP A 359 -1.71 -6.22 13.00
CA ASP A 359 -2.10 -7.22 12.01
C ASP A 359 -1.35 -8.53 12.25
N TRP A 360 -2.08 -9.59 12.60
CA TRP A 360 -1.57 -10.96 12.57
C TRP A 360 -1.76 -11.51 11.15
N THR A 361 -0.70 -12.06 10.57
CA THR A 361 -0.70 -12.56 9.18
C THR A 361 -0.51 -14.06 9.13
N ASN A 362 -1.04 -14.73 8.10
CA ASN A 362 -0.96 -16.18 7.94
C ASN A 362 -1.58 -16.92 9.15
N THR A 363 -2.66 -16.36 9.70
CA THR A 363 -3.43 -16.99 10.78
C THR A 363 -4.10 -18.27 10.25
N GLN A 364 -4.24 -19.28 11.12
CA GLN A 364 -5.05 -20.49 10.83
C GLN A 364 -6.51 -20.32 11.28
N THR A 365 -6.90 -19.08 11.55
CA THR A 365 -8.22 -18.69 12.03
C THR A 365 -9.21 -18.73 10.87
N THR A 366 -10.39 -19.33 11.10
CA THR A 366 -11.52 -19.33 10.17
C THR A 366 -12.65 -18.46 10.71
N ARG A 367 -13.63 -18.13 9.86
CA ARG A 367 -14.83 -17.39 10.25
C ARG A 367 -15.55 -17.98 11.47
N GLU A 368 -15.65 -19.30 11.56
CA GLU A 368 -16.32 -19.98 12.67
C GLU A 368 -15.65 -19.73 14.02
N ALA A 369 -14.34 -19.42 14.05
CA ALA A 369 -13.63 -19.06 15.28
C ALA A 369 -14.15 -17.76 15.91
N PHE A 370 -14.77 -16.88 15.12
CA PHE A 370 -15.39 -15.64 15.59
C PHE A 370 -16.80 -15.83 16.16
N SER A 371 -17.44 -16.99 15.93
CA SER A 371 -18.81 -17.25 16.41
C SER A 371 -19.08 -17.01 17.92
N PRO A 372 -18.11 -17.12 18.86
CA PRO A 372 -18.33 -16.74 20.25
C PRO A 372 -18.56 -15.24 20.49
N LEU A 373 -18.20 -14.38 19.53
CA LEU A 373 -18.44 -12.93 19.56
C LEU A 373 -19.86 -12.55 19.12
N GLY A 374 -20.69 -13.49 18.66
CA GLY A 374 -22.07 -13.21 18.26
C GLY A 374 -22.19 -12.69 16.82
N GLU A 375 -23.05 -11.69 16.61
CA GLU A 375 -23.33 -11.11 15.30
C GLU A 375 -22.24 -10.11 14.90
N ALA A 376 -21.82 -10.15 13.64
CA ALA A 376 -20.83 -9.22 13.11
C ALA A 376 -21.46 -7.84 12.84
N VAL A 377 -20.67 -6.79 13.01
CA VAL A 377 -21.04 -5.42 12.57
C VAL A 377 -21.19 -5.36 11.06
N LEU A 378 -20.32 -6.08 10.34
CA LEU A 378 -20.40 -6.26 8.90
C LEU A 378 -19.76 -7.60 8.51
N GLU A 379 -20.38 -8.32 7.58
CA GLU A 379 -19.89 -9.58 7.03
C GLU A 379 -20.01 -9.54 5.50
N THR A 380 -18.92 -9.85 4.80
CA THR A 380 -18.89 -10.05 3.34
C THR A 380 -18.53 -11.51 3.03
N ASP A 381 -18.50 -11.89 1.76
CA ASP A 381 -18.03 -13.22 1.34
C ASP A 381 -16.59 -13.52 1.79
N ASP A 382 -15.79 -12.50 2.15
CA ASP A 382 -14.33 -12.61 2.26
C ASP A 382 -13.69 -11.74 3.36
N ALA A 383 -14.50 -11.14 4.23
CA ALA A 383 -14.10 -10.40 5.43
C ALA A 383 -15.23 -10.34 6.47
N VAL A 384 -14.88 -10.16 7.74
CA VAL A 384 -15.84 -9.99 8.85
C VAL A 384 -15.33 -8.95 9.84
N VAL A 385 -16.21 -8.09 10.34
CA VAL A 385 -15.88 -7.01 11.29
C VAL A 385 -16.71 -7.14 12.56
N TYR A 386 -16.04 -7.06 13.70
CA TYR A 386 -16.62 -6.97 15.04
C TYR A 386 -16.07 -5.71 15.72
N GLU A 387 -16.92 -4.95 16.41
CA GLU A 387 -16.47 -3.71 17.06
C GLU A 387 -16.97 -3.59 18.49
N SER A 388 -16.17 -2.91 19.30
CA SER A 388 -16.51 -2.38 20.61
C SER A 388 -16.50 -0.85 20.58
N GLU A 389 -16.54 -0.23 21.77
CA GLU A 389 -16.35 1.21 21.93
C GLU A 389 -14.96 1.66 21.42
N THR A 390 -13.89 0.97 21.86
CA THR A 390 -12.50 1.37 21.57
C THR A 390 -11.89 0.64 20.37
N TYR A 391 -12.32 -0.59 20.04
CA TYR A 391 -11.61 -1.45 19.08
C TYR A 391 -12.47 -1.94 17.91
N SER A 392 -11.82 -2.14 16.76
CA SER A 392 -12.35 -2.82 15.57
C SER A 392 -11.51 -4.06 15.29
N LEU A 393 -12.09 -5.25 15.40
CA LEU A 393 -11.47 -6.54 15.12
C LEU A 393 -11.97 -7.06 13.77
N ARG A 394 -11.04 -7.30 12.84
CA ARG A 394 -11.35 -7.58 11.43
C ARG A 394 -10.67 -8.85 10.95
N LEU A 395 -11.45 -9.78 10.40
CA LEU A 395 -10.96 -10.94 9.64
C LEU A 395 -10.89 -10.58 8.16
N PHE A 396 -9.81 -10.99 7.50
CA PHE A 396 -9.65 -10.92 6.05
C PHE A 396 -9.28 -12.31 5.52
N GLU A 397 -10.09 -12.85 4.62
CA GLU A 397 -9.88 -14.19 4.05
C GLU A 397 -9.19 -14.09 2.68
N GLY A 398 -7.99 -14.67 2.55
CA GLY A 398 -7.22 -14.72 1.31
C GLY A 398 -7.74 -15.80 0.36
N THR A 399 -7.58 -15.58 -0.95
CA THR A 399 -8.05 -16.50 -2.00
C THR A 399 -7.35 -17.87 -1.99
N ASN A 400 -6.26 -17.99 -1.24
CA ASN A 400 -5.47 -19.21 -1.04
C ASN A 400 -5.70 -19.87 0.34
N GLY A 401 -6.69 -19.40 1.12
CA GLY A 401 -7.01 -19.90 2.45
C GLY A 401 -6.08 -19.42 3.57
N GLN A 402 -5.14 -18.49 3.31
CA GLN A 402 -4.51 -17.73 4.38
C GLN A 402 -5.50 -16.71 4.94
N THR A 403 -5.45 -16.45 6.25
CA THR A 403 -6.20 -15.34 6.85
C THR A 403 -5.25 -14.29 7.45
N ARG A 404 -5.73 -13.05 7.48
CA ARG A 404 -5.14 -11.93 8.24
C ARG A 404 -6.19 -11.47 9.24
N VAL A 405 -5.78 -11.22 10.48
CA VAL A 405 -6.65 -10.62 11.51
C VAL A 405 -6.04 -9.30 11.93
N ARG A 406 -6.81 -8.21 11.91
CA ARG A 406 -6.40 -6.89 12.41
C ARG A 406 -7.19 -6.54 13.66
N LEU A 407 -6.51 -5.94 14.64
CA LEU A 407 -7.12 -5.17 15.72
C LEU A 407 -6.72 -3.69 15.56
N THR A 408 -7.69 -2.80 15.40
CA THR A 408 -7.50 -1.35 15.26
C THR A 408 -8.10 -0.62 16.47
N GLU A 409 -7.43 0.42 16.97
CA GLU A 409 -8.00 1.41 17.92
C GLU A 409 -8.80 2.47 17.13
N LYS A 410 -10.04 2.80 17.55
CA LYS A 410 -11.03 3.54 16.74
C LYS A 410 -11.01 5.07 16.90
#